data_AF-A0A2N0TX96-F1
#
_entry.id   AF-A0A2N0TX96-F1
#
_cell.length_a   1.000
_cell.length_b   1.000
_cell.length_c   1.000
_cell.angle_alpha   90.00
_cell.angle_beta   90.00
_cell.angle_gamma   90.00
#
_symmetry.space_group_name_H-M   'P 1'
#
loop_
_entity.id
_entity.type
_entity.pdbx_description
1 polymer ?
#
loop_
_entity_poly.entity_id
_entity_poly.type
_entity_poly.pdbx_seq_one_letter_code
_entity_poly.pdbx_strand_id
1 'polypeptide(L)'
;MNEFHVGEVRAFEVLGIIEVNERKFISLSDGEKDTYRVSPYDYQLEWEGANLPGFLHCYVKSVNVWGLPYLIQSRKHVLEDCYTENNTEYAFKVVAVKEDPNTGSTFYDLKDAFGLHHRYYPEKHETLREIGDIFSLIYNGIEEKGRNNTFLKLSSVEVPPFELDENVTTCYSYEIPASLSESKKDPRKESSFGYEDEFKEFKSSIVFPAGDVEENIDKQLLIISKTIAGFQNHKGGTLFLGVNDTGEAMGIHHDYPFLNSSKNDEYQYSATKDGYELKIRNAVKYFLGNTANSNISFEFDSIDEKEYGVIKIKEVQKPVFLHNIKLYQRAGNMTQLLKGDEITYFIEERFLSRNYNLPQQHPVENNELEEVQETEDEISELTDSSVVQEPPGEYENDRKADIRIPETKRASVNDKLWFYLTFYKNGGWSYQKNAVQNEEVEKEIPILDSMKKERLMMVYDNGCVNVVCPLDIIKPKGVRGRKFRSREKIYSNGWNTKAKLLNLFCADRDDLIVFDSVDQFGSKWVKAHKVSAISVHTTLHLEGNVLINPRLNASIERAVPLPLEYYHLFSSLVLKDHQTSGYLGFRRTDKNYQKTFIALEKLIENYKKLWKI
;
A
#
# COMPACT_ATOMS: atom_id res chain seq x y z
N MET A 1 29.62 -5.68 34.08
CA MET A 1 28.93 -6.89 33.56
C MET A 1 27.65 -7.06 34.35
N ASN A 2 26.61 -6.39 33.90
CA ASN A 2 25.29 -6.49 34.51
C ASN A 2 24.77 -7.94 34.39
N GLU A 3 24.45 -8.56 35.53
CA GLU A 3 23.85 -9.89 35.57
C GLU A 3 22.40 -9.78 35.11
N PHE A 4 21.96 -10.68 34.21
CA PHE A 4 20.58 -10.71 33.71
C PHE A 4 19.79 -11.80 34.42
N HIS A 5 18.55 -11.51 34.80
CA HIS A 5 17.63 -12.44 35.46
C HIS A 5 16.42 -12.72 34.58
N VAL A 6 16.10 -14.00 34.40
CA VAL A 6 14.91 -14.41 33.64
C VAL A 6 13.65 -13.83 34.30
N GLY A 7 12.83 -13.16 33.50
CA GLY A 7 11.60 -12.52 33.98
C GLY A 7 11.70 -11.02 34.24
N GLU A 8 12.90 -10.45 34.25
CA GLU A 8 13.07 -9.00 34.43
C GLU A 8 12.79 -8.24 33.13
N VAL A 9 12.38 -6.97 33.27
CA VAL A 9 12.28 -6.00 32.16
C VAL A 9 13.36 -4.94 32.36
N ARG A 10 14.11 -4.62 31.30
CA ARG A 10 15.15 -3.59 31.30
C ARG A 10 15.01 -2.68 30.08
N ALA A 11 15.36 -1.41 30.25
CA ALA A 11 15.49 -0.47 29.15
C ALA A 11 16.84 -0.66 28.45
N PHE A 12 16.82 -0.61 27.13
CA PHE A 12 18.01 -0.65 26.27
C PHE A 12 17.98 0.53 25.31
N GLU A 13 19.13 1.16 25.07
CA GLU A 13 19.27 2.22 24.08
C GLU A 13 19.06 1.63 22.68
N VAL A 14 18.31 2.32 21.83
CA VAL A 14 18.06 1.88 20.45
C VAL A 14 19.11 2.46 19.52
N LEU A 15 19.93 1.58 18.94
CA LEU A 15 20.98 1.99 18.01
C LEU A 15 20.48 2.12 16.56
N GLY A 16 19.42 1.40 16.21
CA GLY A 16 18.82 1.43 14.87
C GLY A 16 18.21 0.11 14.43
N ILE A 17 17.67 0.09 13.21
CA ILE A 17 17.19 -1.13 12.57
C ILE A 17 18.31 -1.73 11.73
N ILE A 18 18.68 -2.98 12.01
CA ILE A 18 19.68 -3.75 11.27
C ILE A 18 19.01 -4.93 10.55
N GLU A 19 19.58 -5.36 9.43
CA GLU A 19 19.11 -6.55 8.71
C GLU A 19 20.17 -7.65 8.77
N VAL A 20 19.79 -8.81 9.30
CA VAL A 20 20.67 -9.99 9.41
C VAL A 20 19.92 -11.20 8.86
N ASN A 21 20.50 -11.86 7.85
CA ASN A 21 19.89 -13.01 7.18
C ASN A 21 18.43 -12.74 6.76
N GLU A 22 18.21 -11.60 6.09
CA GLU A 22 16.91 -11.21 5.50
C GLU A 22 15.79 -10.92 6.52
N ARG A 23 16.12 -10.92 7.82
CA ARG A 23 15.24 -10.52 8.92
C ARG A 23 15.75 -9.22 9.52
N LYS A 24 14.82 -8.27 9.68
CA LYS A 24 15.09 -7.00 10.37
C LYS A 24 15.05 -7.22 11.88
N PHE A 25 15.96 -6.56 12.58
CA PHE A 25 16.06 -6.53 14.02
C PHE A 25 16.26 -5.09 14.50
N ILE A 26 15.73 -4.79 15.67
CA ILE A 26 16.09 -3.57 16.40
C ILE A 26 17.41 -3.88 17.12
N SER A 27 18.46 -3.13 16.81
CA SER A 27 19.76 -3.21 17.47
C SER A 27 19.75 -2.40 18.75
N LEU A 28 20.27 -2.96 19.83
CA LEU A 28 20.12 -2.45 21.17
C LEU A 28 21.46 -2.42 21.93
N SER A 29 21.63 -1.44 22.81
CA SER A 29 22.74 -1.32 23.76
C SER A 29 22.26 -1.23 25.21
N ASP A 30 23.02 -1.81 26.13
CA ASP A 30 22.86 -1.58 27.58
C ASP A 30 23.88 -0.54 28.13
N GLY A 31 24.61 0.14 27.25
CA GLY A 31 25.69 1.07 27.58
C GLY A 31 27.05 0.40 27.83
N GLU A 32 27.10 -0.92 28.08
CA GLU A 32 28.35 -1.70 28.16
C GLU A 32 28.61 -2.50 26.86
N LYS A 33 27.55 -2.98 26.19
CA LYS A 33 27.61 -3.86 25.02
C LYS A 33 26.58 -3.47 23.96
N ASP A 34 27.06 -3.30 22.73
CA ASP A 34 26.25 -2.95 21.55
C ASP A 34 25.91 -4.17 20.69
N THR A 35 25.43 -5.25 21.30
CA THR A 35 25.27 -6.55 20.61
C THR A 35 23.88 -7.16 20.72
N TYR A 36 22.96 -6.50 21.41
CA TYR A 36 21.64 -7.04 21.65
C TYR A 36 20.71 -6.75 20.48
N ARG A 37 19.72 -7.63 20.30
CA ARG A 37 18.74 -7.47 19.23
C ARG A 37 17.39 -8.06 19.60
N VAL A 38 16.32 -7.42 19.13
CA VAL A 38 14.95 -7.90 19.26
C VAL A 38 14.22 -7.80 17.92
N SER A 39 13.18 -8.61 17.74
CA SER A 39 12.34 -8.53 16.54
C SER A 39 11.44 -7.29 16.60
N PRO A 40 11.39 -6.46 15.55
CA PRO A 40 10.47 -5.33 15.45
C PRO A 40 9.03 -5.82 15.22
N TYR A 41 8.06 -5.03 15.69
CA TYR A 41 6.67 -5.09 15.26
C TYR A 41 6.50 -4.38 13.90
N ASP A 42 5.38 -4.64 13.22
CA ASP A 42 5.13 -4.18 11.85
C ASP A 42 5.23 -2.66 11.68
N TYR A 43 4.77 -1.87 12.66
CA TYR A 43 4.88 -0.40 12.65
C TYR A 43 6.33 0.09 12.87
N GLN A 44 7.13 -0.66 13.63
CA GLN A 44 8.51 -0.31 13.96
C GLN A 44 9.48 -0.58 12.80
N LEU A 45 9.05 -1.34 11.78
CA LEU A 45 9.81 -1.53 10.54
C LEU A 45 9.98 -0.23 9.74
N GLU A 46 9.23 0.82 10.10
CA GLU A 46 9.29 2.16 9.51
C GLU A 46 10.19 3.13 10.27
N TRP A 47 10.82 2.69 11.36
CA TRP A 47 11.78 3.51 12.08
C TRP A 47 13.03 3.74 11.21
N GLU A 48 13.30 5.00 10.91
CA GLU A 48 14.44 5.46 10.12
C GLU A 48 15.06 6.66 10.84
N GLY A 49 16.39 6.65 11.02
CA GLY A 49 17.22 7.78 11.49
C GLY A 49 16.61 8.63 12.62
N ALA A 50 15.83 9.65 12.24
CA ALA A 50 15.19 10.62 13.13
C ALA A 50 13.98 10.08 13.95
N ASN A 51 13.38 8.95 13.57
CA ASN A 51 12.17 8.40 14.22
C ASN A 51 12.45 7.24 15.18
N LEU A 52 13.73 6.98 15.49
CA LEU A 52 14.12 5.95 16.45
C LEU A 52 13.88 6.46 17.88
N PRO A 53 13.16 5.70 18.73
CA PRO A 53 13.05 6.08 20.15
C PRO A 53 14.41 5.93 20.83
N GLY A 54 14.69 6.74 21.85
CA GLY A 54 15.97 6.66 22.57
C GLY A 54 16.15 5.32 23.28
N PHE A 55 15.08 4.78 23.89
CA PHE A 55 15.13 3.54 24.67
C PHE A 55 13.96 2.62 24.34
N LEU A 56 14.17 1.31 24.53
CA LEU A 56 13.17 0.28 24.39
C LEU A 56 13.22 -0.70 25.55
N HIS A 57 12.07 -0.94 26.18
CA HIS A 57 11.95 -1.87 27.29
C HIS A 57 11.87 -3.32 26.76
N CYS A 58 12.85 -4.13 27.14
CA CYS A 58 12.93 -5.54 26.75
C CYS A 58 12.76 -6.46 27.96
N TYR A 59 12.00 -7.52 27.78
CA TYR A 59 11.83 -8.62 28.72
C TYR A 59 12.90 -9.70 28.49
N VAL A 60 13.56 -10.12 29.56
CA VAL A 60 14.55 -11.20 29.54
C VAL A 60 13.83 -12.55 29.55
N LYS A 61 13.68 -13.14 28.36
CA LYS A 61 12.95 -14.40 28.19
C LYS A 61 13.75 -15.62 28.67
N SER A 62 15.07 -15.61 28.44
CA SER A 62 15.99 -16.63 28.95
C SER A 62 17.41 -16.09 28.98
N VAL A 63 18.29 -16.70 29.77
CA VAL A 63 19.73 -16.38 29.78
C VAL A 63 20.51 -17.64 29.43
N ASN A 64 21.50 -17.52 28.55
CA ASN A 64 22.31 -18.68 28.14
C ASN A 64 23.45 -18.97 29.14
N VAL A 65 24.20 -20.04 28.90
CA VAL A 65 25.31 -20.48 29.76
C VAL A 65 26.46 -19.47 29.88
N TRP A 66 26.53 -18.48 28.97
CA TRP A 66 27.52 -17.41 28.96
C TRP A 66 27.00 -16.11 29.60
N GLY A 67 25.82 -16.15 30.22
CA GLY A 67 25.20 -14.97 30.84
C GLY A 67 24.58 -13.99 29.85
N LEU A 68 24.44 -14.35 28.57
CA LEU A 68 23.82 -13.48 27.57
C LEU A 68 22.29 -13.70 27.52
N PRO A 69 21.49 -12.61 27.56
CA PRO A 69 20.05 -12.69 27.53
C PRO A 69 19.52 -12.95 26.11
N TYR A 70 18.45 -13.72 26.01
CA TYR A 70 17.54 -13.71 24.88
C TYR A 70 16.40 -12.75 25.20
N LEU A 71 16.37 -11.64 24.47
CA LEU A 71 15.46 -10.53 24.70
C LEU A 71 14.25 -10.61 23.76
N ILE A 72 13.11 -10.21 24.28
CA ILE A 72 11.92 -9.85 23.50
C ILE A 72 11.42 -8.49 23.98
N GLN A 73 10.71 -7.74 23.14
CA GLN A 73 10.14 -6.47 23.59
C GLN A 73 9.12 -6.68 24.71
N SER A 74 9.09 -5.78 25.69
CA SER A 74 8.10 -5.79 26.76
C SER A 74 6.72 -5.50 26.16
N ARG A 75 5.82 -6.47 26.19
CA ARG A 75 4.48 -6.33 25.61
C ARG A 75 3.68 -5.23 26.31
N LYS A 76 3.87 -5.05 27.61
CA LYS A 76 3.30 -3.94 28.37
C LYS A 76 3.69 -2.59 27.77
N HIS A 77 4.99 -2.31 27.70
CA HIS A 77 5.48 -1.02 27.21
C HIS A 77 5.11 -0.79 25.73
N VAL A 78 5.14 -1.84 24.90
CA VAL A 78 4.67 -1.75 23.51
C VAL A 78 3.21 -1.32 23.44
N LEU A 79 2.35 -1.86 24.33
CA LEU A 79 0.95 -1.45 24.38
C LEU A 79 0.79 -0.03 24.95
N GLU A 80 1.58 0.35 25.96
CA GLU A 80 1.57 1.72 26.51
C GLU A 80 2.02 2.76 25.47
N ASP A 81 3.00 2.42 24.62
CA ASP A 81 3.45 3.28 23.52
C ASP A 81 2.39 3.43 22.41
N CYS A 82 1.56 2.40 22.21
CA CYS A 82 0.51 2.37 21.18
C CYS A 82 -0.84 2.92 21.68
N TYR A 83 -1.12 2.82 22.98
CA TYR A 83 -2.41 3.14 23.60
C TYR A 83 -2.21 4.07 24.79
N THR A 84 -2.24 5.37 24.50
CA THR A 84 -1.82 6.43 25.43
C THR A 84 -2.93 6.88 26.38
N GLU A 85 -4.21 6.74 25.99
CA GLU A 85 -5.33 7.38 26.70
C GLU A 85 -6.48 6.43 26.99
N ASN A 86 -6.83 6.25 28.28
CA ASN A 86 -8.00 5.47 28.67
C ASN A 86 -9.31 6.14 28.23
N ASN A 87 -10.28 5.30 27.90
CA ASN A 87 -11.60 5.61 27.35
C ASN A 87 -11.57 6.16 25.91
N THR A 88 -10.46 5.96 25.19
CA THR A 88 -10.33 6.37 23.80
C THR A 88 -10.77 5.26 22.86
N GLU A 89 -11.37 5.65 21.74
CA GLU A 89 -11.90 4.74 20.73
C GLU A 89 -10.80 4.35 19.73
N TYR A 90 -10.56 3.04 19.60
CA TYR A 90 -9.56 2.47 18.71
C TYR A 90 -10.21 1.53 17.70
N ALA A 91 -9.83 1.63 16.44
CA ALA A 91 -10.33 0.75 15.39
C ALA A 91 -9.55 -0.57 15.33
N PHE A 92 -10.29 -1.66 15.11
CA PHE A 92 -9.75 -3.01 15.03
C PHE A 92 -10.35 -3.76 13.83
N LYS A 93 -9.51 -4.49 13.10
CA LYS A 93 -9.91 -5.39 12.02
C LYS A 93 -10.05 -6.81 12.54
N VAL A 94 -11.17 -7.47 12.26
CA VAL A 94 -11.35 -8.90 12.55
C VAL A 94 -10.54 -9.73 11.55
N VAL A 95 -9.49 -10.38 12.02
CA VAL A 95 -8.64 -11.26 11.19
C VAL A 95 -9.13 -12.70 11.23
N ALA A 96 -9.67 -13.14 12.36
CA ALA A 96 -10.29 -14.45 12.47
C ALA A 96 -11.35 -14.49 13.57
N VAL A 97 -12.34 -15.35 13.38
CA VAL A 97 -13.30 -15.75 14.41
C VAL A 97 -12.91 -17.15 14.87
N LYS A 98 -12.64 -17.31 16.17
CA LYS A 98 -12.12 -18.55 16.76
C LYS A 98 -12.90 -18.90 18.02
N GLU A 99 -12.79 -20.16 18.45
CA GLU A 99 -13.37 -20.64 19.69
C GLU A 99 -12.25 -20.89 20.71
N ASP A 100 -12.42 -20.42 21.95
CA ASP A 100 -11.46 -20.70 23.02
C ASP A 100 -11.62 -22.16 23.47
N PRO A 101 -10.58 -23.01 23.33
CA PRO A 101 -10.68 -24.43 23.65
C PRO A 101 -10.92 -24.69 25.14
N ASN A 102 -10.66 -23.74 26.03
CA ASN A 102 -10.86 -23.90 27.47
C ASN A 102 -12.27 -23.49 27.91
N THR A 103 -12.89 -22.51 27.24
CA THR A 103 -14.18 -21.94 27.67
C THR A 103 -15.32 -22.20 26.68
N GLY A 104 -15.04 -22.69 25.47
CA GLY A 104 -16.01 -22.85 24.38
C GLY A 104 -16.59 -21.52 23.88
N SER A 105 -16.01 -20.39 24.28
CA SER A 105 -16.51 -19.06 23.94
C SER A 105 -15.89 -18.58 22.63
N THR A 106 -16.71 -18.03 21.75
CA THR A 106 -16.23 -17.36 20.53
C THR A 106 -15.45 -16.11 20.89
N PHE A 107 -14.32 -15.89 20.22
CA PHE A 107 -13.52 -14.67 20.32
C PHE A 107 -13.08 -14.21 18.93
N TYR A 108 -12.86 -12.91 18.79
CA TYR A 108 -12.27 -12.29 17.64
C TYR A 108 -10.76 -12.14 17.84
N ASP A 109 -10.00 -12.62 16.86
CA ASP A 109 -8.58 -12.30 16.67
C ASP A 109 -8.53 -10.99 15.90
N LEU A 110 -8.31 -9.91 16.64
CA LEU A 110 -8.31 -8.55 16.14
C LEU A 110 -6.89 -8.15 15.76
N LYS A 111 -6.75 -7.40 14.67
CA LYS A 111 -5.52 -6.70 14.32
C LYS A 111 -5.76 -5.20 14.38
N ASP A 112 -4.92 -4.50 15.12
CA ASP A 112 -4.95 -3.05 15.19
C ASP A 112 -4.15 -2.41 14.04
N ALA A 113 -4.20 -1.09 13.96
CA ALA A 113 -3.47 -0.31 12.97
C ALA A 113 -1.94 -0.26 13.17
N PHE A 114 -1.44 -0.67 14.34
CA PHE A 114 0.00 -0.87 14.58
C PHE A 114 0.47 -2.26 14.12
N GLY A 115 -0.46 -3.12 13.69
CA GLY A 115 -0.23 -4.49 13.28
C GLY A 115 -0.10 -5.46 14.46
N LEU A 116 -0.49 -5.07 15.67
CA LEU A 116 -0.54 -5.95 16.83
C LEU A 116 -1.85 -6.75 16.83
N HIS A 117 -1.75 -7.96 17.35
CA HIS A 117 -2.89 -8.86 17.51
C HIS A 117 -3.44 -8.81 18.94
N HIS A 118 -4.77 -8.80 19.04
CA HIS A 118 -5.53 -8.75 20.28
C HIS A 118 -6.65 -9.78 20.26
N ARG A 119 -7.03 -10.25 21.44
CA ARG A 119 -8.18 -11.14 21.61
C ARG A 119 -9.33 -10.36 22.21
N TYR A 120 -10.49 -10.40 21.56
CA TYR A 120 -11.72 -9.79 22.07
C TYR A 120 -12.85 -10.80 22.15
N TYR A 121 -13.55 -10.81 23.28
CA TYR A 121 -14.73 -11.66 23.48
C TYR A 121 -15.96 -10.74 23.36
N PRO A 122 -16.76 -10.85 22.28
CA PRO A 122 -17.92 -9.98 22.10
C PRO A 122 -18.97 -10.24 23.17
N GLU A 123 -19.63 -9.18 23.61
CA GLU A 123 -20.76 -9.26 24.53
C GLU A 123 -22.01 -9.79 23.83
N LYS A 124 -22.94 -10.39 24.59
CA LYS A 124 -24.14 -11.06 24.03
C LYS A 124 -25.06 -10.15 23.21
N HIS A 125 -24.99 -8.84 23.43
CA HIS A 125 -25.83 -7.85 22.79
C HIS A 125 -25.13 -7.14 21.62
N GLU A 126 -23.84 -7.43 21.37
CA GLU A 126 -23.11 -6.87 20.26
C GLU A 126 -23.51 -7.53 18.94
N THR A 127 -23.55 -6.74 17.87
CA THR A 127 -23.67 -7.25 16.51
C THR A 127 -22.49 -8.17 16.20
N LEU A 128 -22.79 -9.39 15.75
CA LEU A 128 -21.78 -10.34 15.32
C LEU A 128 -20.96 -9.76 14.17
N ARG A 129 -19.64 -9.86 14.31
CA ARG A 129 -18.67 -9.42 13.30
C ARG A 129 -18.12 -10.60 12.50
N GLU A 130 -17.90 -10.36 11.21
CA GLU A 130 -17.31 -11.32 10.28
C GLU A 130 -15.83 -11.01 10.02
N ILE A 131 -15.13 -11.97 9.40
CA ILE A 131 -13.72 -11.78 9.02
C ILE A 131 -13.62 -10.65 8.00
N GLY A 132 -12.78 -9.66 8.28
CA GLY A 132 -12.58 -8.47 7.46
C GLY A 132 -13.29 -7.23 7.99
N ASP A 133 -14.25 -7.37 8.91
CA ASP A 133 -14.94 -6.24 9.51
C ASP A 133 -13.96 -5.35 10.28
N ILE A 134 -14.14 -4.03 10.15
CA ILE A 134 -13.44 -3.02 10.94
C ILE A 134 -14.48 -2.35 11.83
N PHE A 135 -14.22 -2.34 13.13
CA PHE A 135 -15.08 -1.68 14.10
C PHE A 135 -14.24 -1.18 15.26
N SER A 136 -14.80 -0.23 15.99
CA SER A 136 -14.09 0.39 17.10
C SER A 136 -14.43 -0.25 18.44
N LEU A 137 -13.45 -0.24 19.34
CA LEU A 137 -13.58 -0.61 20.73
C LEU A 137 -12.95 0.47 21.61
N ILE A 138 -13.50 0.65 22.81
CA ILE A 138 -12.99 1.60 23.79
C ILE A 138 -11.87 0.93 24.57
N TYR A 139 -10.70 1.56 24.59
CA TYR A 139 -9.55 1.12 25.39
C TYR A 139 -9.70 1.57 26.84
N ASN A 140 -9.72 0.63 27.78
CA ASN A 140 -9.94 0.87 29.22
C ASN A 140 -8.70 0.54 30.07
N GLY A 141 -7.53 0.43 29.45
CA GLY A 141 -6.26 0.14 30.12
C GLY A 141 -5.69 -1.25 29.82
N ILE A 142 -4.61 -1.59 30.52
CA ILE A 142 -3.80 -2.78 30.26
C ILE A 142 -3.90 -3.76 31.44
N GLU A 143 -3.99 -5.06 31.16
CA GLU A 143 -3.95 -6.14 32.15
C GLU A 143 -2.71 -7.02 31.96
N GLU A 144 -1.92 -7.18 33.03
CA GLU A 144 -0.74 -8.03 33.05
C GLU A 144 -1.03 -9.37 33.74
N LYS A 145 -0.75 -10.48 33.04
CA LYS A 145 -0.83 -11.85 33.60
C LYS A 145 0.55 -12.47 33.88
N GLY A 146 1.60 -11.66 33.84
CA GLY A 146 3.00 -12.07 34.06
C GLY A 146 3.66 -12.73 32.85
N ARG A 147 4.99 -12.95 32.92
CA ARG A 147 5.81 -13.54 31.83
C ARG A 147 5.66 -12.85 30.47
N ASN A 148 5.58 -11.51 30.48
CA ASN A 148 5.35 -10.69 29.29
C ASN A 148 3.99 -10.95 28.59
N ASN A 149 3.02 -11.53 29.32
CA ASN A 149 1.69 -11.78 28.83
C ASN A 149 0.76 -10.65 29.27
N THR A 150 0.48 -9.74 28.34
CA THR A 150 -0.20 -8.48 28.61
C THR A 150 -1.28 -8.23 27.55
N PHE A 151 -2.46 -7.77 27.97
CA PHE A 151 -3.65 -7.63 27.13
C PHE A 151 -4.29 -6.26 27.32
N LEU A 152 -4.98 -5.78 26.28
CA LEU A 152 -5.85 -4.62 26.39
C LEU A 152 -7.17 -4.99 27.07
N LYS A 153 -7.66 -4.12 27.94
CA LYS A 153 -9.04 -4.12 28.40
C LYS A 153 -9.84 -3.31 27.40
N LEU A 154 -10.72 -3.97 26.66
CA LEU A 154 -11.55 -3.37 25.61
C LEU A 154 -13.03 -3.50 25.97
N SER A 155 -13.84 -2.50 25.63
CA SER A 155 -15.31 -2.57 25.71
C SER A 155 -15.96 -2.09 24.42
N SER A 156 -17.18 -2.54 24.15
CA SER A 156 -17.97 -2.06 23.02
C SER A 156 -18.32 -0.58 23.14
N VAL A 157 -18.48 0.09 22.00
CA VAL A 157 -19.09 1.43 21.94
C VAL A 157 -20.60 1.24 22.13
N GLU A 158 -21.19 1.80 23.19
CA GLU A 158 -22.63 1.74 23.42
C GLU A 158 -23.35 2.48 22.26
N VAL A 159 -24.06 1.72 21.41
CA VAL A 159 -24.95 2.30 20.40
C VAL A 159 -26.33 2.47 21.05
N PRO A 160 -26.89 3.70 21.15
CA PRO A 160 -28.26 3.87 21.60
C PRO A 160 -29.21 3.08 20.67
N PRO A 161 -30.23 2.39 21.19
CA PRO A 161 -31.15 1.63 20.34
C PRO A 161 -31.82 2.55 19.32
N PHE A 162 -31.60 2.26 18.03
CA PHE A 162 -32.16 2.99 16.90
C PHE A 162 -33.60 2.50 16.66
N GLU A 163 -34.60 3.32 16.96
CA GLU A 163 -35.96 3.11 16.45
C GLU A 163 -36.01 3.54 14.97
N LEU A 164 -36.38 2.60 14.11
CA LEU A 164 -36.57 2.84 12.67
C LEU A 164 -37.82 3.70 12.46
N ASP A 165 -37.64 4.94 12.02
CA ASP A 165 -38.72 5.76 11.48
C ASP A 165 -38.58 5.83 9.94
N GLU A 166 -39.53 5.24 9.22
CA GLU A 166 -39.44 4.93 7.79
C GLU A 166 -39.60 6.13 6.83
N ASN A 167 -39.51 7.38 7.28
CA ASN A 167 -39.80 8.53 6.40
C ASN A 167 -38.97 9.79 6.68
N VAL A 168 -37.66 9.83 6.38
CA VAL A 168 -37.00 11.12 6.06
C VAL A 168 -35.84 10.94 5.07
N THR A 169 -36.03 11.53 3.89
CA THR A 169 -34.99 11.91 2.92
C THR A 169 -34.36 13.24 3.34
N THR A 170 -33.06 13.39 3.08
CA THR A 170 -32.19 14.59 3.14
C THR A 170 -31.38 14.92 4.41
N CYS A 171 -30.12 15.23 4.10
CA CYS A 171 -29.01 15.88 4.81
C CYS A 171 -29.34 16.65 6.09
N TYR A 172 -28.61 16.38 7.19
CA TYR A 172 -28.47 17.35 8.28
C TYR A 172 -27.08 17.36 8.94
N SER A 173 -26.49 18.56 8.92
CA SER A 173 -25.65 19.15 9.97
C SER A 173 -26.38 19.09 11.33
N TYR A 174 -25.69 18.72 12.40
CA TYR A 174 -26.28 18.67 13.73
C TYR A 174 -25.95 19.94 14.55
N GLU A 175 -27.00 20.65 14.96
CA GLU A 175 -27.01 21.51 16.15
C GLU A 175 -27.53 20.70 17.35
N ILE A 176 -26.93 20.88 18.53
CA ILE A 176 -27.30 20.16 19.77
C ILE A 176 -28.22 21.06 20.63
N PRO A 177 -29.43 20.61 21.04
CA PRO A 177 -30.19 21.26 22.08
C PRO A 177 -29.77 20.78 23.48
N ALA A 178 -29.62 21.73 24.40
CA ALA A 178 -29.34 21.50 25.80
C ALA A 178 -30.60 21.08 26.59
N SER A 179 -30.52 20.01 27.40
CA SER A 179 -30.82 20.06 28.85
C SER A 179 -30.86 18.67 29.55
N LEU A 180 -30.07 18.60 30.64
CA LEU A 180 -30.30 17.97 31.95
C LEU A 180 -30.52 16.44 32.09
N SER A 181 -29.52 15.76 32.67
CA SER A 181 -29.62 15.27 34.06
C SER A 181 -28.23 15.06 34.69
N GLU A 182 -28.09 15.41 35.96
CA GLU A 182 -26.84 15.52 36.71
C GLU A 182 -26.34 14.17 37.25
N SER A 183 -25.07 13.82 37.03
CA SER A 183 -24.19 13.27 38.08
C SER A 183 -22.72 13.15 37.63
N LYS A 184 -21.83 13.65 38.50
CA LYS A 184 -20.35 13.63 38.49
C LYS A 184 -19.64 14.38 37.35
N LYS A 185 -19.08 15.55 37.70
CA LYS A 185 -18.27 16.42 36.84
C LYS A 185 -16.96 15.73 36.43
N ASP A 186 -16.84 15.44 35.14
CA ASP A 186 -15.58 15.05 34.48
C ASP A 186 -14.77 16.33 34.18
N PRO A 187 -13.49 16.43 34.62
CA PRO A 187 -12.62 17.56 34.29
C PRO A 187 -12.40 17.78 32.77
N ARG A 188 -12.83 16.84 31.92
CA ARG A 188 -12.69 16.88 30.44
C ARG A 188 -13.81 17.61 29.70
N LYS A 189 -14.82 18.18 30.40
CA LYS A 189 -15.92 18.94 29.78
C LYS A 189 -15.62 20.41 29.46
N GLU A 190 -14.39 20.89 29.69
CA GLU A 190 -14.03 22.32 29.62
C GLU A 190 -13.00 22.69 28.53
N SER A 191 -12.59 21.79 27.63
CA SER A 191 -11.77 22.20 26.47
C SER A 191 -12.62 22.87 25.39
N SER A 192 -12.23 24.06 24.96
CA SER A 192 -12.83 24.81 23.84
C SER A 192 -12.78 24.05 22.50
N PHE A 193 -11.94 23.01 22.38
CA PHE A 193 -11.71 22.25 21.14
C PHE A 193 -12.34 20.84 21.16
N GLY A 194 -12.83 20.37 22.32
CA GLY A 194 -13.30 19.00 22.51
C GLY A 194 -12.16 17.97 22.51
N TYR A 195 -12.43 16.74 22.08
CA TYR A 195 -11.47 15.63 22.02
C TYR A 195 -11.05 15.29 20.58
N GLU A 196 -9.93 14.59 20.42
CA GLU A 196 -9.51 13.97 19.17
C GLU A 196 -10.42 12.79 18.83
N ASP A 197 -10.77 12.66 17.55
CA ASP A 197 -11.66 11.62 17.05
C ASP A 197 -11.31 11.27 15.60
N GLU A 198 -12.13 10.47 14.92
CA GLU A 198 -11.85 10.07 13.54
C GLU A 198 -11.78 11.23 12.54
N PHE A 199 -12.35 12.40 12.88
CA PHE A 199 -12.41 13.62 12.08
C PHE A 199 -11.58 14.78 12.65
N LYS A 200 -10.97 14.63 13.83
CA LYS A 200 -10.27 15.70 14.53
C LYS A 200 -8.94 15.24 15.11
N GLU A 201 -7.89 16.00 14.82
CA GLU A 201 -6.54 15.76 15.35
C GLU A 201 -5.94 17.07 15.88
N PHE A 202 -5.16 16.97 16.96
CA PHE A 202 -4.39 18.05 17.56
C PHE A 202 -2.88 17.81 17.37
N LYS A 203 -2.16 18.90 17.11
CA LYS A 203 -0.69 18.92 17.15
C LYS A 203 -0.26 20.22 17.81
N SER A 204 0.55 20.11 18.86
CA SER A 204 1.01 21.26 19.64
C SER A 204 1.97 22.17 18.85
N SER A 205 2.65 21.64 17.84
CA SER A 205 3.69 22.33 17.06
C SER A 205 3.89 21.67 15.68
N ILE A 206 4.41 22.41 14.69
CA ILE A 206 4.94 21.84 13.43
C ILE A 206 6.45 21.56 13.48
N VAL A 207 7.10 21.87 14.61
CA VAL A 207 8.55 21.80 14.83
C VAL A 207 8.92 20.70 15.80
N PHE A 208 8.17 20.56 16.89
CA PHE A 208 8.47 19.63 17.97
C PHE A 208 7.56 18.39 17.88
N PRO A 209 8.10 17.21 17.54
CA PRO A 209 7.36 15.97 17.61
C PRO A 209 6.94 15.64 19.03
N ALA A 210 5.77 15.02 19.19
CA ALA A 210 5.30 14.56 20.49
C ALA A 210 6.30 13.58 21.11
N GLY A 211 6.70 13.82 22.37
CA GLY A 211 7.67 13.01 23.10
C GLY A 211 9.15 13.34 22.87
N ASP A 212 9.47 14.20 21.91
CA ASP A 212 10.84 14.69 21.69
C ASP A 212 11.09 16.00 22.46
N VAL A 213 12.30 16.18 22.99
CA VAL A 213 12.73 17.43 23.66
C VAL A 213 13.43 18.38 22.69
N GLU A 214 13.95 17.87 21.57
CA GLU A 214 14.71 18.62 20.56
C GLU A 214 13.83 19.00 19.36
N GLU A 215 14.15 20.12 18.72
CA GLU A 215 13.46 20.57 17.51
C GLU A 215 13.74 19.64 16.32
N ASN A 216 12.68 19.19 15.64
CA ASN A 216 12.81 18.40 14.44
C ASN A 216 11.65 18.65 13.47
N ILE A 217 11.73 19.79 12.79
CA ILE A 217 10.70 20.25 11.86
C ILE A 217 10.45 19.27 10.71
N ASP A 218 11.49 18.58 10.22
CA ASP A 218 11.36 17.61 9.13
C ASP A 218 10.56 16.38 9.57
N LYS A 219 10.83 15.86 10.77
CA LYS A 219 10.08 14.76 11.38
C LYS A 219 8.64 15.15 11.63
N GLN A 220 8.41 16.33 12.20
CA GLN A 220 7.07 16.76 12.57
C GLN A 220 6.21 17.07 11.34
N LEU A 221 6.76 17.70 10.30
CA LEU A 221 6.04 17.91 9.03
C LEU A 221 5.72 16.59 8.31
N LEU A 222 6.58 15.57 8.44
CA LEU A 222 6.27 14.22 7.96
C LEU A 222 5.09 13.60 8.72
N ILE A 223 5.03 13.74 10.05
CA ILE A 223 3.90 13.29 10.88
C ILE A 223 2.62 13.99 10.45
N ILE A 224 2.64 15.32 10.34
CA ILE A 224 1.50 16.13 9.89
C ILE A 224 1.04 15.70 8.48
N SER A 225 1.97 15.45 7.57
CA SER A 225 1.63 14.99 6.21
C SER A 225 1.02 13.58 6.21
N LYS A 226 1.44 12.69 7.11
CA LYS A 226 0.78 11.38 7.31
C LYS A 226 -0.66 11.57 7.80
N THR A 227 -0.88 12.42 8.80
CA THR A 227 -2.22 12.73 9.30
C THR A 227 -3.12 13.28 8.18
N ILE A 228 -2.62 14.22 7.37
CA ILE A 228 -3.36 14.76 6.22
C ILE A 228 -3.70 13.65 5.23
N ALA A 229 -2.74 12.79 4.86
CA ALA A 229 -3.01 11.65 3.98
C ALA A 229 -4.07 10.71 4.57
N GLY A 230 -4.00 10.43 5.87
CA GLY A 230 -4.97 9.63 6.59
C GLY A 230 -6.39 10.18 6.45
N PHE A 231 -6.57 11.48 6.72
CA PHE A 231 -7.87 12.14 6.57
C PHE A 231 -8.36 12.15 5.13
N GLN A 232 -7.49 12.49 4.16
CA GLN A 232 -7.84 12.54 2.74
C GLN A 232 -8.25 11.17 2.20
N ASN A 233 -7.59 10.11 2.63
CA ASN A 233 -7.96 8.73 2.31
C ASN A 233 -9.14 8.22 3.15
N HIS A 234 -9.67 8.98 4.10
CA HIS A 234 -10.91 8.66 4.80
C HIS A 234 -12.00 9.66 4.40
N LYS A 235 -12.78 10.16 5.34
CA LYS A 235 -13.91 11.08 5.14
C LYS A 235 -13.50 12.56 5.27
N GLY A 236 -12.21 12.87 5.19
CA GLY A 236 -11.68 14.19 5.55
C GLY A 236 -11.62 14.40 7.06
N GLY A 237 -11.36 15.63 7.49
CA GLY A 237 -11.25 15.99 8.89
C GLY A 237 -10.69 17.39 9.11
N THR A 238 -10.36 17.70 10.36
CA THR A 238 -9.74 18.96 10.79
C THR A 238 -8.52 18.67 11.65
N LEU A 239 -7.38 19.28 11.27
CA LEU A 239 -6.16 19.26 12.06
C LEU A 239 -5.94 20.62 12.71
N PHE A 240 -5.86 20.67 14.04
CA PHE A 240 -5.53 21.87 14.80
C PHE A 240 -4.04 21.90 15.13
N LEU A 241 -3.41 23.04 14.87
CA LEU A 241 -1.98 23.30 15.09
C LEU A 241 -1.81 24.33 16.19
N GLY A 242 -0.87 24.11 17.11
CA GLY A 242 -0.75 24.94 18.31
C GLY A 242 -1.76 24.56 19.39
N VAL A 243 -2.28 23.33 19.37
CA VAL A 243 -3.20 22.77 20.37
C VAL A 243 -2.60 21.45 20.88
N ASN A 244 -2.49 21.29 22.19
CA ASN A 244 -1.95 20.06 22.77
C ASN A 244 -3.01 18.93 22.83
N ASP A 245 -2.59 17.73 23.19
CA ASP A 245 -3.45 16.54 23.22
C ASP A 245 -4.62 16.68 24.23
N THR A 246 -4.46 17.53 25.25
CA THR A 246 -5.55 17.87 26.20
C THR A 246 -6.57 18.87 25.66
N GLY A 247 -6.39 19.36 24.42
CA GLY A 247 -7.25 20.35 23.80
C GLY A 247 -7.04 21.77 24.34
N GLU A 248 -5.85 22.11 24.81
CA GLU A 248 -5.49 23.47 25.23
C GLU A 248 -4.68 24.17 24.14
N ALA A 249 -4.98 25.45 23.88
CA ALA A 249 -4.19 26.27 22.98
C ALA A 249 -2.79 26.52 23.59
N MET A 250 -1.75 26.14 22.86
CA MET A 250 -0.33 26.43 23.12
C MET A 250 0.17 27.62 22.29
N GLY A 251 -0.48 27.87 21.15
CA GLY A 251 -0.16 28.93 20.21
C GLY A 251 0.93 28.53 19.21
N ILE A 252 0.99 29.11 18.01
CA ILE A 252 1.95 28.73 16.95
C ILE A 252 3.18 29.62 16.85
N HIS A 253 3.23 30.76 17.56
CA HIS A 253 4.32 31.73 17.43
C HIS A 253 5.69 31.16 17.80
N HIS A 254 5.75 30.15 18.67
CA HIS A 254 7.01 29.52 19.10
C HIS A 254 7.69 28.73 17.97
N ASP A 255 6.95 28.36 16.93
CA ASP A 255 7.48 27.64 15.77
C ASP A 255 8.16 28.56 14.74
N TYR A 256 7.80 29.85 14.73
CA TYR A 256 8.21 30.79 13.67
C TYR A 256 9.73 30.90 13.49
N PRO A 257 10.56 30.93 14.57
CA PRO A 257 12.02 30.97 14.43
C PRO A 257 12.59 29.75 13.69
N PHE A 258 11.88 28.63 13.67
CA PHE A 258 12.36 27.35 13.14
C PHE A 258 11.88 27.05 11.71
N LEU A 259 11.06 27.90 11.08
CA LEU A 259 10.51 27.64 9.74
C LEU A 259 11.59 27.34 8.68
N ASN A 260 12.76 27.95 8.83
CA ASN A 260 13.92 27.79 7.95
C ASN A 260 14.99 26.81 8.48
N SER A 261 14.69 26.01 9.51
CA SER A 261 15.63 25.05 10.12
C SER A 261 15.69 23.69 9.42
N SER A 262 14.76 23.43 8.50
CA SER A 262 14.74 22.20 7.70
C SER A 262 16.01 22.08 6.84
N LYS A 263 16.58 20.88 6.77
CA LYS A 263 17.77 20.60 5.96
C LYS A 263 17.42 20.26 4.50
N ASN A 264 16.15 19.95 4.24
CA ASN A 264 15.67 19.40 2.98
C ASN A 264 14.85 20.41 2.17
N ASP A 265 14.67 21.62 2.69
CA ASP A 265 13.84 22.64 2.09
C ASP A 265 14.66 23.63 1.25
N GLU A 266 14.22 23.87 0.01
CA GLU A 266 14.84 24.83 -0.91
C GLU A 266 14.24 26.24 -0.77
N TYR A 267 13.12 26.36 -0.04
CA TYR A 267 12.39 27.61 0.13
C TYR A 267 12.78 28.32 1.43
N GLN A 268 12.67 29.66 1.40
CA GLN A 268 12.80 30.52 2.57
C GLN A 268 11.41 31.04 2.97
N TYR A 269 11.13 31.01 4.26
CA TYR A 269 9.84 31.37 4.84
C TYR A 269 9.99 32.58 5.75
N SER A 270 9.07 33.52 5.65
CA SER A 270 8.97 34.61 6.61
C SER A 270 8.47 34.08 7.95
N ALA A 271 8.94 34.65 9.06
CA ALA A 271 8.48 34.34 10.42
C ALA A 271 7.10 34.96 10.69
N THR A 272 6.11 34.57 9.89
CA THR A 272 4.73 35.08 9.88
C THR A 272 3.76 33.93 9.62
N LYS A 273 2.45 34.15 9.83
CA LYS A 273 1.38 33.19 9.50
C LYS A 273 1.47 32.69 8.06
N ASP A 274 1.68 33.61 7.11
CA ASP A 274 1.79 33.27 5.69
C ASP A 274 2.98 32.34 5.43
N GLY A 275 4.11 32.58 6.09
CA GLY A 275 5.28 31.69 6.01
C GLY A 275 5.02 30.34 6.66
N TYR A 276 4.27 30.30 7.76
CA TYR A 276 3.85 29.09 8.45
C TYR A 276 2.94 28.21 7.56
N GLU A 277 1.89 28.79 6.97
CA GLU A 277 1.03 28.09 6.00
C GLU A 277 1.85 27.60 4.79
N LEU A 278 2.68 28.47 4.21
CA LEU A 278 3.47 28.13 3.03
C LEU A 278 4.41 26.94 3.30
N LYS A 279 5.02 26.88 4.49
CA LYS A 279 5.88 25.76 4.92
C LYS A 279 5.12 24.44 4.89
N ILE A 280 3.94 24.41 5.49
CA ILE A 280 3.12 23.20 5.55
C ILE A 280 2.64 22.82 4.15
N ARG A 281 2.19 23.78 3.33
CA ARG A 281 1.77 23.52 1.94
C ARG A 281 2.90 22.93 1.09
N ASN A 282 4.12 23.45 1.23
CA ASN A 282 5.28 22.90 0.53
C ASN A 282 5.60 21.48 1.00
N ALA A 283 5.54 21.21 2.31
CA ALA A 283 5.69 19.86 2.84
C ALA A 283 4.62 18.90 2.30
N VAL A 284 3.34 19.28 2.36
CA VAL A 284 2.23 18.47 1.81
C VAL A 284 2.41 18.22 0.32
N LYS A 285 2.82 19.24 -0.45
CA LYS A 285 3.10 19.09 -1.88
C LYS A 285 4.26 18.13 -2.14
N TYR A 286 5.34 18.24 -1.36
CA TYR A 286 6.51 17.37 -1.46
C TYR A 286 6.17 15.91 -1.13
N PHE A 287 5.46 15.70 -0.02
CA PHE A 287 5.14 14.37 0.49
C PHE A 287 3.95 13.70 -0.19
N LEU A 288 2.89 14.43 -0.53
CA LEU A 288 1.61 13.89 -0.99
C LEU A 288 1.22 14.33 -2.42
N GLY A 289 1.89 15.34 -2.97
CA GLY A 289 1.63 15.86 -4.31
C GLY A 289 0.54 16.95 -4.39
N ASN A 290 0.35 17.48 -5.59
CA ASN A 290 -0.49 18.67 -5.81
C ASN A 290 -1.98 18.45 -5.52
N THR A 291 -2.52 17.27 -5.81
CA THR A 291 -3.95 16.97 -5.56
C THR A 291 -4.27 16.98 -4.07
N ALA A 292 -3.37 16.44 -3.24
CA ALA A 292 -3.52 16.51 -1.79
C ALA A 292 -3.49 17.96 -1.32
N ASN A 293 -2.49 18.73 -1.77
CA ASN A 293 -2.33 20.14 -1.37
C ASN A 293 -3.52 21.04 -1.79
N SER A 294 -4.18 20.76 -2.92
CA SER A 294 -5.37 21.52 -3.34
C SER A 294 -6.64 21.20 -2.53
N ASN A 295 -6.62 20.11 -1.76
CA ASN A 295 -7.76 19.66 -0.95
C ASN A 295 -7.59 19.96 0.55
N ILE A 296 -6.74 20.94 0.89
CA ILE A 296 -6.61 21.50 2.22
C ILE A 296 -6.80 23.03 2.21
N SER A 297 -7.48 23.56 3.23
CA SER A 297 -7.62 25.00 3.47
C SER A 297 -7.21 25.36 4.90
N PHE A 298 -6.66 26.55 5.07
CA PHE A 298 -6.13 27.04 6.34
C PHE A 298 -7.02 28.16 6.88
N GLU A 299 -7.21 28.14 8.20
CA GLU A 299 -7.81 29.21 8.99
C GLU A 299 -6.87 29.45 10.18
N PHE A 300 -6.77 30.70 10.63
CA PHE A 300 -6.00 31.06 11.82
C PHE A 300 -6.91 31.83 12.77
N ASP A 301 -7.02 31.34 13.99
CA ASP A 301 -7.89 31.88 15.02
C ASP A 301 -7.09 32.08 16.32
N SER A 302 -7.69 32.71 17.31
CA SER A 302 -7.07 32.90 18.62
C SER A 302 -8.04 32.64 19.77
N ILE A 303 -7.53 31.99 20.81
CA ILE A 303 -8.18 31.79 22.11
C ILE A 303 -7.18 32.19 23.18
N ASP A 304 -7.60 32.98 24.17
CA ASP A 304 -6.76 33.47 25.26
C ASP A 304 -5.42 34.08 24.80
N GLU A 305 -5.49 34.92 23.76
CA GLU A 305 -4.34 35.56 23.10
C GLU A 305 -3.32 34.59 22.46
N LYS A 306 -3.62 33.28 22.45
CA LYS A 306 -2.81 32.26 21.78
C LYS A 306 -3.41 31.95 20.42
N GLU A 307 -2.63 32.24 19.39
CA GLU A 307 -3.02 31.99 18.01
C GLU A 307 -2.77 30.54 17.60
N TYR A 308 -3.77 29.88 17.03
CA TYR A 308 -3.67 28.50 16.55
C TYR A 308 -4.05 28.41 15.06
N GLY A 309 -3.53 27.38 14.40
CA GLY A 309 -3.85 27.09 12.99
C GLY A 309 -4.89 25.99 12.89
N VAL A 310 -5.76 26.06 11.88
CA VAL A 310 -6.76 25.05 11.56
C VAL A 310 -6.59 24.66 10.11
N ILE A 311 -6.32 23.38 9.86
CA ILE A 311 -6.30 22.81 8.51
C ILE A 311 -7.58 22.02 8.31
N LYS A 312 -8.48 22.52 7.45
CA LYS A 312 -9.64 21.75 6.98
C LYS A 312 -9.19 20.85 5.84
N ILE A 313 -9.43 19.56 5.97
CA ILE A 313 -8.91 18.53 5.06
C ILE A 313 -10.10 17.84 4.41
N LYS A 314 -10.22 17.96 3.09
CA LYS A 314 -11.31 17.32 2.33
C LYS A 314 -10.96 15.88 1.99
N GLU A 315 -11.98 15.02 1.99
CA GLU A 315 -11.87 13.68 1.41
C GLU A 315 -11.41 13.75 -0.05
N VAL A 316 -10.50 12.85 -0.43
CA VAL A 316 -10.00 12.71 -1.79
C VAL A 316 -10.35 11.32 -2.31
N GLN A 317 -11.19 11.28 -3.35
CA GLN A 317 -11.64 10.02 -3.96
C GLN A 317 -10.52 9.23 -4.65
N LYS A 318 -9.41 9.89 -4.98
CA LYS A 318 -8.21 9.22 -5.48
C LYS A 318 -7.30 8.89 -4.29
N PRO A 319 -6.76 7.66 -4.21
CA PRO A 319 -5.77 7.32 -3.19
C PRO A 319 -4.62 8.33 -3.13
N VAL A 320 -4.39 8.89 -1.95
CA VAL A 320 -3.32 9.83 -1.63
C VAL A 320 -2.17 9.07 -1.01
N PHE A 321 -1.09 8.88 -1.77
CA PHE A 321 0.09 8.16 -1.31
C PHE A 321 1.14 9.13 -0.75
N LEU A 322 1.65 8.81 0.44
CA LEU A 322 2.86 9.42 0.97
C LEU A 322 4.08 8.91 0.19
N HIS A 323 4.89 9.84 -0.34
CA HIS A 323 6.04 9.59 -1.21
C HIS A 323 5.73 8.67 -2.41
N ASN A 324 4.48 8.67 -2.89
CA ASN A 324 3.99 7.76 -3.94
C ASN A 324 4.06 6.25 -3.61
N ILE A 325 4.35 5.87 -2.35
CA ILE A 325 4.59 4.46 -1.98
C ILE A 325 3.73 3.97 -0.82
N LYS A 326 3.43 4.81 0.17
CA LYS A 326 2.74 4.40 1.41
C LYS A 326 1.34 4.99 1.44
N LEU A 327 0.33 4.16 1.73
CA LEU A 327 -1.07 4.58 1.76
C LEU A 327 -1.58 4.57 3.20
N TYR A 328 -1.93 5.73 3.73
CA TYR A 328 -2.42 5.85 5.10
C TYR A 328 -3.92 6.15 5.12
N GLN A 329 -4.67 5.63 6.08
CA GLN A 329 -6.09 5.90 6.26
C GLN A 329 -6.41 6.15 7.74
N ARG A 330 -7.36 7.02 8.07
CA ARG A 330 -7.88 7.13 9.44
C ARG A 330 -8.60 5.85 9.84
N ALA A 331 -8.41 5.46 11.11
CA ALA A 331 -9.10 4.35 11.73
C ALA A 331 -9.35 4.71 13.20
N GLY A 332 -10.52 5.26 13.53
CA GLY A 332 -10.74 5.94 14.81
C GLY A 332 -9.83 7.17 14.94
N ASN A 333 -9.28 7.43 16.12
CA ASN A 333 -8.42 8.59 16.38
C ASN A 333 -6.98 8.46 15.82
N MET A 334 -6.66 7.41 15.06
CA MET A 334 -5.31 7.14 14.58
C MET A 334 -5.20 7.04 13.07
N THR A 335 -3.96 7.14 12.59
CA THR A 335 -3.61 7.04 11.16
C THR A 335 -2.88 5.73 10.88
N GLN A 336 -3.56 4.79 10.22
CA GLN A 336 -3.05 3.45 9.91
C GLN A 336 -2.32 3.44 8.57
N LEU A 337 -1.16 2.75 8.48
CA LEU A 337 -0.58 2.37 7.18
C LEU A 337 -1.29 1.13 6.65
N LEU A 338 -1.92 1.25 5.49
CA LEU A 338 -2.51 0.12 4.78
C LEU A 338 -1.40 -0.71 4.11
N LYS A 339 -1.49 -2.04 4.22
CA LYS A 339 -0.54 -2.97 3.58
C LYS A 339 -1.28 -4.08 2.84
N GLY A 340 -0.67 -4.58 1.76
CA GLY A 340 -1.13 -5.78 1.05
C GLY A 340 -2.57 -5.71 0.52
N ASP A 341 -3.42 -6.61 0.99
CA ASP A 341 -4.84 -6.74 0.60
C ASP A 341 -5.67 -5.51 1.01
N GLU A 342 -5.32 -4.85 2.12
CA GLU A 342 -5.99 -3.63 2.61
C GLU A 342 -5.90 -2.50 1.58
N ILE A 343 -4.75 -2.34 0.94
CA ILE A 343 -4.58 -1.36 -0.15
C ILE A 343 -5.51 -1.70 -1.32
N THR A 344 -5.62 -2.99 -1.64
CA THR A 344 -6.48 -3.45 -2.76
C THR A 344 -7.95 -3.18 -2.45
N TYR A 345 -8.39 -3.49 -1.23
CA TYR A 345 -9.74 -3.23 -0.75
C TYR A 345 -10.07 -1.74 -0.79
N PHE A 346 -9.18 -0.91 -0.22
CA PHE A 346 -9.32 0.53 -0.22
C PHE A 346 -9.48 1.09 -1.63
N ILE A 347 -8.63 0.63 -2.56
CA ILE A 347 -8.66 1.09 -3.93
C ILE A 347 -9.96 0.67 -4.62
N GLU A 348 -10.39 -0.58 -4.44
CA GLU A 348 -11.68 -1.10 -4.94
C GLU A 348 -12.85 -0.23 -4.47
N GLU A 349 -12.94 0.04 -3.17
CA GLU A 349 -13.98 0.88 -2.56
C GLU A 349 -14.01 2.30 -3.15
N ARG A 350 -12.84 2.93 -3.30
CA ARG A 350 -12.70 4.26 -3.91
C ARG A 350 -13.13 4.27 -5.37
N PHE A 351 -12.79 3.24 -6.13
CA PHE A 351 -13.21 3.12 -7.52
C PHE A 351 -14.72 2.97 -7.66
N LEU A 352 -15.35 2.15 -6.82
CA LEU A 352 -16.81 2.00 -6.79
C LEU A 352 -17.49 3.32 -6.42
N SER A 353 -17.01 3.99 -5.37
CA SER A 353 -17.55 5.28 -4.92
C SER A 353 -17.44 6.37 -5.99
N ARG A 354 -16.35 6.39 -6.77
CA ARG A 354 -16.20 7.32 -7.90
C ARG A 354 -17.16 7.02 -9.04
N ASN A 355 -17.39 5.74 -9.34
CA ASN A 355 -18.26 5.33 -10.44
C ASN A 355 -19.75 5.47 -10.10
N TYR A 356 -20.12 5.34 -8.83
CA TYR A 356 -21.51 5.49 -8.35
C TYR A 356 -21.98 6.95 -8.38
N ASN A 357 -21.06 7.91 -8.28
CA ASN A 357 -21.34 9.35 -8.33
C ASN A 357 -21.33 9.94 -9.76
N LEU A 358 -21.21 9.12 -10.80
CA LEU A 358 -21.56 9.54 -12.17
C LEU A 358 -23.09 9.58 -12.25
N PRO A 359 -23.72 10.63 -12.81
CA PRO A 359 -25.16 10.62 -13.02
C PRO A 359 -25.52 9.38 -13.84
N GLN A 360 -26.32 8.50 -13.25
CA GLN A 360 -26.97 7.40 -13.95
C GLN A 360 -27.66 8.01 -15.16
N GLN A 361 -27.25 7.61 -16.37
CA GLN A 361 -28.06 7.86 -17.54
C GLN A 361 -29.35 7.06 -17.30
N HIS A 362 -30.41 7.75 -16.89
CA HIS A 362 -31.74 7.18 -16.81
C HIS A 362 -32.05 6.54 -18.17
N PRO A 363 -32.63 5.33 -18.19
CA PRO A 363 -33.25 4.83 -19.40
C PRO A 363 -34.25 5.89 -19.84
N VAL A 364 -34.11 6.37 -21.08
CA VAL A 364 -35.09 7.28 -21.68
C VAL A 364 -36.40 6.52 -21.73
N GLU A 365 -37.32 6.84 -20.81
CA GLU A 365 -38.71 6.45 -20.92
C GLU A 365 -39.28 7.12 -22.17
N ASN A 366 -39.80 6.29 -23.08
CA ASN A 366 -40.57 6.72 -24.23
C ASN A 366 -41.80 7.49 -23.72
N ASN A 367 -41.74 8.82 -23.82
CA ASN A 367 -42.95 9.65 -23.82
C ASN A 367 -43.21 10.16 -25.23
N GLU A 368 -44.50 10.15 -25.52
CA GLU A 368 -45.15 10.24 -26.82
C GLU A 368 -44.81 11.53 -27.59
N LEU A 369 -44.83 11.39 -28.91
CA LEU A 369 -44.62 12.46 -29.89
C LEU A 369 -45.79 13.48 -29.84
N GLU A 370 -45.46 14.76 -29.72
CA GLU A 370 -46.24 15.83 -30.35
C GLU A 370 -45.39 16.48 -31.47
N GLU A 371 -46.03 16.62 -32.63
CA GLU A 371 -45.52 16.97 -33.95
C GLU A 371 -44.89 18.38 -34.03
N VAL A 372 -43.81 18.57 -34.83
CA VAL A 372 -43.69 19.64 -35.85
C VAL A 372 -42.66 19.25 -36.93
N GLN A 373 -43.18 19.01 -38.13
CA GLN A 373 -42.73 19.31 -39.51
C GLN A 373 -41.27 19.16 -39.98
N GLU A 374 -41.14 18.21 -40.92
CA GLU A 374 -40.29 18.09 -42.13
C GLU A 374 -39.44 19.31 -42.57
N THR A 375 -38.18 19.04 -42.95
CA THR A 375 -37.74 19.01 -44.37
C THR A 375 -36.39 18.28 -44.55
N GLU A 376 -36.39 17.32 -45.50
CA GLU A 376 -35.39 17.05 -46.57
C GLU A 376 -33.88 17.23 -46.24
N ASP A 377 -32.97 16.25 -46.39
CA ASP A 377 -32.74 15.44 -47.60
C ASP A 377 -31.65 14.36 -47.39
N GLU A 378 -31.77 13.28 -48.18
CA GLU A 378 -30.76 12.33 -48.70
C GLU A 378 -29.92 11.44 -47.74
N ILE A 379 -29.59 10.16 -47.99
CA ILE A 379 -30.06 9.00 -48.78
C ILE A 379 -29.04 7.86 -48.47
N SER A 380 -29.46 6.60 -48.62
CA SER A 380 -28.68 5.34 -48.74
C SER A 380 -28.20 4.69 -47.44
N GLU A 381 -28.96 3.74 -46.90
CA GLU A 381 -29.01 2.31 -47.27
C GLU A 381 -27.74 1.53 -46.88
N LEU A 382 -27.88 0.66 -45.88
CA LEU A 382 -27.92 -0.78 -46.11
C LEU A 382 -28.44 -1.49 -44.86
N THR A 383 -29.58 -2.15 -45.04
CA THR A 383 -30.16 -3.17 -44.19
C THR A 383 -29.26 -4.40 -44.14
N ASP A 384 -29.11 -5.04 -42.98
CA ASP A 384 -29.63 -6.41 -42.87
C ASP A 384 -29.85 -6.81 -41.40
N SER A 385 -30.85 -7.64 -41.24
CA SER A 385 -31.55 -7.99 -40.03
C SER A 385 -31.29 -9.45 -39.73
N SER A 386 -31.09 -9.81 -38.46
CA SER A 386 -31.50 -11.14 -37.97
C SER A 386 -31.72 -11.10 -36.46
N VAL A 387 -33.00 -11.17 -36.09
CA VAL A 387 -33.51 -11.40 -34.73
C VAL A 387 -33.94 -12.86 -34.64
N VAL A 388 -33.53 -13.60 -33.60
CA VAL A 388 -34.31 -14.63 -32.86
C VAL A 388 -33.61 -14.86 -31.51
N GLN A 389 -34.06 -14.23 -30.42
CA GLN A 389 -34.92 -14.75 -29.32
C GLN A 389 -34.34 -15.89 -28.46
N GLU A 390 -34.05 -15.55 -27.20
CA GLU A 390 -33.73 -16.43 -26.06
C GLU A 390 -34.98 -17.15 -25.50
N PRO A 391 -34.83 -18.30 -24.81
CA PRO A 391 -35.81 -18.75 -23.83
C PRO A 391 -35.42 -18.33 -22.39
N PRO A 392 -36.39 -18.23 -21.47
CA PRO A 392 -36.22 -17.57 -20.18
C PRO A 392 -35.84 -18.53 -19.05
N GLY A 393 -35.04 -18.00 -18.11
CA GLY A 393 -35.13 -18.30 -16.68
C GLY A 393 -34.14 -19.32 -16.12
N GLU A 394 -33.16 -18.82 -15.37
CA GLU A 394 -32.93 -19.22 -13.97
C GLU A 394 -32.06 -18.15 -13.29
N TYR A 395 -32.56 -17.59 -12.19
CA TYR A 395 -31.91 -16.56 -11.40
C TYR A 395 -30.77 -17.17 -10.58
N GLU A 396 -29.53 -17.06 -11.05
CA GLU A 396 -28.35 -17.17 -10.19
C GLU A 396 -27.76 -15.79 -9.88
N ASN A 397 -27.67 -15.54 -8.58
CA ASN A 397 -27.31 -14.29 -7.95
C ASN A 397 -25.79 -14.09 -8.01
N ASP A 398 -25.27 -13.74 -9.19
CA ASP A 398 -23.83 -13.56 -9.42
C ASP A 398 -23.56 -12.12 -9.89
N ARG A 399 -23.72 -11.13 -8.99
CA ARG A 399 -23.20 -9.77 -9.22
C ARG A 399 -21.68 -9.81 -9.12
N LYS A 400 -21.03 -10.26 -10.20
CA LYS A 400 -19.59 -10.07 -10.44
C LYS A 400 -19.30 -8.57 -10.38
N ALA A 401 -18.66 -8.13 -9.31
CA ALA A 401 -18.09 -6.80 -9.23
C ALA A 401 -17.05 -6.64 -10.36
N ASP A 402 -17.41 -5.86 -11.38
CA ASP A 402 -16.51 -5.52 -12.48
C ASP A 402 -15.44 -4.54 -12.00
N ILE A 403 -14.35 -5.10 -11.47
CA ILE A 403 -13.09 -4.40 -11.20
C ILE A 403 -12.62 -3.71 -12.50
N ARG A 404 -12.84 -2.40 -12.60
CA ARG A 404 -12.28 -1.57 -13.67
C ARG A 404 -10.86 -1.15 -13.31
N ILE A 405 -9.91 -1.74 -14.03
CA ILE A 405 -8.49 -1.44 -13.92
C ILE A 405 -8.20 -0.07 -14.56
N PRO A 406 -7.40 0.81 -13.93
CA PRO A 406 -7.02 2.08 -14.53
C PRO A 406 -6.25 1.87 -15.83
N GLU A 407 -6.64 2.61 -16.88
CA GLU A 407 -5.98 2.61 -18.18
C GLU A 407 -4.51 3.06 -18.06
N THR A 408 -3.61 2.37 -18.76
CA THR A 408 -2.17 2.59 -18.66
C THR A 408 -1.77 3.96 -19.19
N LYS A 409 -0.94 4.72 -18.46
CA LYS A 409 -0.37 5.99 -18.97
C LYS A 409 0.72 5.80 -20.02
N ARG A 410 1.22 4.58 -20.20
CA ARG A 410 2.36 4.25 -21.09
C ARG A 410 2.03 4.23 -22.58
N ALA A 411 0.77 4.45 -22.97
CA ALA A 411 0.46 4.88 -24.33
C ALA A 411 0.94 6.33 -24.55
N SER A 412 2.23 6.60 -24.41
CA SER A 412 2.81 7.86 -24.88
C SER A 412 2.81 7.84 -26.40
N VAL A 413 2.06 8.79 -26.95
CA VAL A 413 1.54 8.91 -28.33
C VAL A 413 2.61 9.10 -29.43
N ASN A 414 3.87 8.66 -29.26
CA ASN A 414 4.88 8.80 -30.33
C ASN A 414 6.16 7.95 -30.23
N ASP A 415 6.11 6.74 -29.64
CA ASP A 415 7.30 5.88 -29.58
C ASP A 415 7.57 5.22 -30.95
N LYS A 416 8.82 5.28 -31.41
CA LYS A 416 9.22 4.83 -32.75
C LYS A 416 9.84 3.46 -32.69
N LEU A 417 9.50 2.60 -33.65
CA LEU A 417 10.17 1.34 -33.85
C LEU A 417 11.68 1.55 -34.07
N TRP A 418 12.48 0.91 -33.23
CA TRP A 418 13.93 0.89 -33.38
C TRP A 418 14.35 -0.21 -34.36
N PHE A 419 14.10 -1.48 -34.03
CA PHE A 419 14.31 -2.64 -34.90
C PHE A 419 13.39 -3.78 -34.51
N TYR A 420 13.07 -4.67 -35.47
CA TYR A 420 12.64 -6.02 -35.16
C TYR A 420 13.85 -6.86 -34.79
N LEU A 421 13.69 -7.72 -33.79
CA LEU A 421 14.64 -8.74 -33.41
C LEU A 421 14.00 -10.10 -33.68
N THR A 422 14.65 -10.92 -34.51
CA THR A 422 14.06 -12.16 -35.04
C THR A 422 14.92 -13.34 -34.63
N PHE A 423 14.26 -14.38 -34.14
CA PHE A 423 14.86 -15.62 -33.65
C PHE A 423 14.37 -16.76 -34.53
N TYR A 424 15.30 -17.60 -35.00
CA TYR A 424 15.01 -18.67 -35.96
C TYR A 424 15.02 -20.04 -35.28
N LYS A 425 14.28 -20.99 -35.83
CA LYS A 425 14.18 -22.38 -35.34
C LYS A 425 15.54 -23.08 -35.21
N ASN A 426 16.49 -22.74 -36.07
CA ASN A 426 17.86 -23.27 -36.03
C ASN A 426 18.75 -22.68 -34.93
N GLY A 427 18.21 -21.82 -34.05
CA GLY A 427 18.96 -21.13 -33.01
C GLY A 427 19.67 -19.86 -33.47
N GLY A 428 19.46 -19.42 -34.71
CA GLY A 428 19.97 -18.15 -35.22
C GLY A 428 19.17 -16.94 -34.75
N TRP A 429 19.71 -15.73 -34.96
CA TRP A 429 18.99 -14.48 -34.80
C TRP A 429 19.45 -13.39 -35.78
N SER A 430 18.59 -12.42 -36.05
CA SER A 430 18.87 -11.25 -36.88
C SER A 430 18.15 -10.02 -36.34
N TYR A 431 18.44 -8.86 -36.93
CA TYR A 431 17.69 -7.64 -36.65
C TYR A 431 17.58 -6.74 -37.89
N GLN A 432 16.42 -6.11 -38.06
CA GLN A 432 16.07 -5.35 -39.26
C GLN A 432 14.96 -4.33 -38.99
N LYS A 433 14.63 -3.50 -39.99
CA LYS A 433 13.61 -2.44 -39.86
C LYS A 433 12.18 -2.92 -40.11
N ASN A 434 12.01 -4.03 -40.83
CA ASN A 434 10.71 -4.58 -41.22
C ASN A 434 10.56 -6.00 -40.64
N ALA A 435 9.32 -6.39 -40.34
CA ALA A 435 9.01 -7.75 -39.90
C ALA A 435 9.41 -8.80 -40.96
N VAL A 436 9.87 -9.96 -40.52
CA VAL A 436 10.26 -11.07 -41.40
C VAL A 436 9.12 -12.10 -41.46
N GLN A 437 8.52 -12.25 -42.63
CA GLN A 437 7.55 -13.31 -42.91
C GLN A 437 8.27 -14.52 -43.50
N ASN A 438 8.72 -15.43 -42.64
CA ASN A 438 9.40 -16.68 -43.04
C ASN A 438 9.02 -17.79 -42.05
N GLU A 439 8.73 -18.99 -42.54
CA GLU A 439 8.38 -20.17 -41.73
C GLU A 439 9.52 -20.66 -40.82
N GLU A 440 10.77 -20.26 -41.10
CA GLU A 440 11.94 -20.55 -40.25
C GLU A 440 12.02 -19.66 -39.00
N VAL A 441 11.19 -18.61 -38.91
CA VAL A 441 11.10 -17.75 -37.73
C VAL A 441 10.40 -18.51 -36.60
N GLU A 442 11.06 -18.57 -35.44
CA GLU A 442 10.50 -19.09 -34.19
C GLU A 442 9.73 -18.00 -33.44
N LYS A 443 10.38 -16.85 -33.25
CA LYS A 443 9.79 -15.67 -32.61
C LYS A 443 10.37 -14.40 -33.20
N GLU A 444 9.55 -13.36 -33.26
CA GLU A 444 9.96 -12.02 -33.65
C GLU A 444 9.35 -11.02 -32.68
N ILE A 445 10.11 -9.98 -32.31
CA ILE A 445 9.66 -8.95 -31.39
C ILE A 445 10.06 -7.55 -31.91
N PRO A 446 9.12 -6.57 -31.92
CA PRO A 446 9.46 -5.18 -32.16
C PRO A 446 10.13 -4.57 -30.92
N ILE A 447 11.30 -3.98 -31.12
CA ILE A 447 11.98 -3.18 -30.09
C ILE A 447 11.72 -1.70 -30.39
N LEU A 448 11.04 -1.00 -29.48
CA LEU A 448 10.84 0.44 -29.57
C LEU A 448 12.08 1.21 -29.10
N ASP A 449 12.19 2.49 -29.46
CA ASP A 449 13.36 3.30 -29.10
C ASP A 449 13.49 3.50 -27.59
N SER A 450 12.37 3.59 -26.87
CA SER A 450 12.33 3.60 -25.40
C SER A 450 12.92 2.32 -24.79
N MET A 451 12.63 1.16 -25.40
CA MET A 451 12.99 -0.17 -24.87
C MET A 451 14.41 -0.62 -25.21
N LYS A 452 15.13 0.11 -26.07
CA LYS A 452 16.46 -0.34 -26.57
C LYS A 452 17.50 -0.55 -25.47
N LYS A 453 17.41 0.20 -24.36
CA LYS A 453 18.31 0.11 -23.19
C LYS A 453 17.72 -0.70 -22.03
N GLU A 454 16.52 -1.23 -22.20
CA GLU A 454 15.79 -1.95 -21.17
C GLU A 454 16.04 -3.46 -21.27
N ARG A 455 15.11 -4.28 -20.79
CA ARG A 455 15.29 -5.74 -20.71
C ARG A 455 14.53 -6.44 -21.82
N LEU A 456 15.22 -7.29 -22.57
CA LEU A 456 14.63 -8.35 -23.35
C LEU A 456 14.68 -9.63 -22.52
N MET A 457 13.51 -10.21 -22.27
CA MET A 457 13.36 -11.39 -21.41
C MET A 457 12.93 -12.58 -22.25
N MET A 458 13.67 -13.68 -22.12
CA MET A 458 13.47 -14.95 -22.83
C MET A 458 13.13 -16.00 -21.78
N VAL A 459 11.87 -16.41 -21.71
CA VAL A 459 11.35 -17.28 -20.66
C VAL A 459 11.28 -18.71 -21.18
N TYR A 460 11.91 -19.63 -20.46
CA TYR A 460 11.97 -21.04 -20.83
C TYR A 460 11.11 -21.91 -19.91
N ASP A 461 10.67 -23.07 -20.42
CA ASP A 461 9.86 -24.05 -19.70
C ASP A 461 10.55 -24.68 -18.49
N ASN A 462 11.88 -24.79 -18.55
CA ASN A 462 12.72 -25.29 -17.46
C ASN A 462 12.84 -24.33 -16.26
N GLY A 463 12.07 -23.23 -16.22
CA GLY A 463 12.07 -22.30 -15.10
C GLY A 463 13.13 -21.20 -15.17
N CYS A 464 13.96 -21.21 -16.21
CA CYS A 464 15.02 -20.24 -16.41
C CYS A 464 14.56 -19.07 -17.30
N VAL A 465 15.09 -17.88 -17.03
CA VAL A 465 14.82 -16.66 -17.80
C VAL A 465 16.13 -15.98 -18.17
N ASN A 466 16.46 -15.99 -19.46
CA ASN A 466 17.59 -15.21 -19.95
C ASN A 466 17.17 -13.76 -20.16
N VAL A 467 17.98 -12.84 -19.66
CA VAL A 467 17.69 -11.40 -19.68
C VAL A 467 18.87 -10.70 -20.31
N VAL A 468 18.64 -9.92 -21.37
CA VAL A 468 19.70 -9.16 -22.06
C VAL A 468 19.24 -7.72 -22.35
N CYS A 469 20.19 -6.85 -22.67
CA CYS A 469 19.90 -5.51 -23.18
C CYS A 469 19.93 -5.49 -24.72
N PRO A 470 18.84 -5.13 -25.43
CA PRO A 470 18.80 -5.10 -26.89
C PRO A 470 19.94 -4.29 -27.52
N LEU A 471 20.28 -3.13 -26.94
CA LEU A 471 21.37 -2.29 -27.40
C LEU A 471 22.73 -2.97 -27.32
N ASP A 472 22.98 -3.78 -26.28
CA ASP A 472 24.24 -4.48 -26.11
C ASP A 472 24.38 -5.65 -27.08
N ILE A 473 23.26 -6.26 -27.48
CA ILE A 473 23.20 -7.31 -28.50
C ILE A 473 23.45 -6.74 -29.91
N ILE A 474 22.71 -5.69 -30.29
CA ILE A 474 22.75 -5.10 -31.64
C ILE A 474 23.98 -4.20 -31.84
N LYS A 475 24.35 -3.43 -30.81
CA LYS A 475 25.44 -2.44 -30.84
C LYS A 475 26.41 -2.67 -29.66
N PRO A 476 27.11 -3.82 -29.63
CA PRO A 476 27.99 -4.19 -28.53
C PRO A 476 29.11 -3.17 -28.31
N LYS A 477 29.52 -3.02 -27.05
CA LYS A 477 30.63 -2.15 -26.65
C LYS A 477 31.95 -2.91 -26.85
N GLY A 478 32.76 -2.47 -27.81
CA GLY A 478 34.13 -2.92 -27.98
C GLY A 478 35.16 -1.91 -27.43
N VAL A 479 36.44 -2.21 -27.64
CA VAL A 479 37.57 -1.38 -27.19
C VAL A 479 37.51 0.04 -27.76
N ARG A 480 37.09 0.18 -29.03
CA ARG A 480 36.99 1.46 -29.75
C ARG A 480 35.57 2.08 -29.67
N GLY A 481 34.77 1.68 -28.69
CA GLY A 481 33.39 2.12 -28.55
C GLY A 481 32.36 1.16 -29.13
N ARG A 482 31.11 1.61 -29.25
CA ARG A 482 29.97 0.79 -29.68
C ARG A 482 29.85 0.78 -31.21
N LYS A 483 29.83 -0.41 -31.82
CA LYS A 483 29.65 -0.59 -33.27
C LYS A 483 28.43 -1.46 -33.53
N PHE A 484 27.62 -1.07 -34.52
CA PHE A 484 26.49 -1.89 -34.96
C PHE A 484 26.99 -3.19 -35.60
N ARG A 485 26.27 -4.27 -35.32
CA ARG A 485 26.32 -5.48 -36.14
C ARG A 485 25.81 -5.17 -37.57
N SER A 486 26.00 -6.11 -38.48
CA SER A 486 25.42 -6.02 -39.81
C SER A 486 23.93 -6.32 -39.70
N ARG A 487 23.08 -5.40 -40.17
CA ARG A 487 21.64 -5.62 -40.28
C ARG A 487 21.35 -6.78 -41.22
N GLU A 488 20.22 -7.47 -40.99
CA GLU A 488 19.70 -8.57 -41.82
C GLU A 488 20.63 -9.80 -41.95
N LYS A 489 21.84 -9.74 -41.40
CA LYS A 489 22.72 -10.90 -41.27
C LYS A 489 22.20 -11.80 -40.16
N ILE A 490 22.09 -13.10 -40.45
CA ILE A 490 21.78 -14.12 -39.46
C ILE A 490 23.06 -14.46 -38.68
N TYR A 491 22.97 -14.31 -37.37
CA TYR A 491 23.99 -14.67 -36.39
C TYR A 491 23.59 -15.97 -35.69
N SER A 492 24.56 -16.78 -35.28
CA SER A 492 24.30 -17.93 -34.42
C SER A 492 24.00 -17.50 -32.97
N ASN A 493 23.60 -18.47 -32.14
CA ASN A 493 23.44 -18.31 -30.70
C ASN A 493 22.39 -17.25 -30.31
N GLY A 494 21.26 -17.28 -30.99
CA GLY A 494 20.13 -16.39 -30.82
C GLY A 494 19.25 -16.73 -29.63
N TRP A 495 19.19 -17.98 -29.18
CA TRP A 495 18.43 -18.39 -28.01
C TRP A 495 18.90 -19.78 -27.55
N ASN A 496 18.49 -20.19 -26.35
CA ASN A 496 18.82 -21.51 -25.84
C ASN A 496 17.90 -22.57 -26.47
N THR A 497 18.39 -23.27 -27.49
CA THR A 497 17.64 -24.32 -28.20
C THR A 497 17.50 -25.63 -27.41
N LYS A 498 18.12 -25.73 -26.23
CA LYS A 498 18.00 -26.91 -25.36
C LYS A 498 16.75 -26.90 -24.47
N ALA A 499 16.04 -25.77 -24.41
CA ALA A 499 14.81 -25.60 -23.63
C ALA A 499 13.74 -24.95 -24.52
N LYS A 500 12.46 -25.17 -24.18
CA LYS A 500 11.36 -24.60 -24.97
C LYS A 500 11.17 -23.14 -24.58
N LEU A 501 11.24 -22.23 -25.55
CA LEU A 501 10.95 -20.82 -25.35
C LEU A 501 9.43 -20.63 -25.19
N LEU A 502 8.97 -20.28 -23.99
CA LEU A 502 7.56 -20.06 -23.69
C LEU A 502 7.10 -18.65 -24.01
N ASN A 503 7.93 -17.65 -23.68
CA ASN A 503 7.58 -16.25 -23.89
C ASN A 503 8.81 -15.39 -24.19
N LEU A 504 8.59 -14.31 -24.95
CA LEU A 504 9.59 -13.34 -25.36
C LEU A 504 8.97 -11.94 -25.35
N PHE A 505 9.48 -11.07 -24.49
CA PHE A 505 8.97 -9.70 -24.38
C PHE A 505 10.06 -8.72 -23.91
N CYS A 506 9.79 -7.44 -24.11
CA CYS A 506 10.55 -6.36 -23.48
C CYS A 506 9.83 -5.84 -22.24
N ALA A 507 10.60 -5.50 -21.22
CA ALA A 507 10.11 -4.90 -19.98
C ALA A 507 11.04 -3.77 -19.54
N ASP A 508 10.48 -2.72 -18.96
CA ASP A 508 11.24 -1.66 -18.31
C ASP A 508 11.92 -2.24 -17.06
N ARG A 509 13.10 -1.75 -16.70
CA ARG A 509 13.81 -2.19 -15.48
C ARG A 509 12.99 -1.99 -14.20
N ASP A 510 12.09 -1.02 -14.17
CA ASP A 510 11.28 -0.71 -13.01
C ASP A 510 9.97 -1.50 -12.99
N ASP A 511 9.63 -2.21 -14.07
CA ASP A 511 8.45 -3.05 -14.12
C ASP A 511 8.54 -4.24 -13.18
N LEU A 512 7.38 -4.85 -12.95
CA LEU A 512 7.27 -6.17 -12.36
C LEU A 512 7.24 -7.24 -13.46
N ILE A 513 7.63 -8.45 -13.09
CA ILE A 513 7.36 -9.66 -13.85
C ILE A 513 6.66 -10.66 -12.94
N VAL A 514 5.52 -11.15 -13.39
CA VAL A 514 4.69 -12.11 -12.66
C VAL A 514 4.88 -13.49 -13.26
N PHE A 515 5.14 -14.48 -12.41
CA PHE A 515 5.28 -15.88 -12.78
C PHE A 515 4.15 -16.70 -12.18
N ASP A 516 3.51 -17.49 -13.03
CA ASP A 516 2.66 -18.60 -12.63
C ASP A 516 3.42 -19.90 -12.80
N SER A 517 3.35 -20.75 -11.80
CA SER A 517 3.96 -22.07 -11.84
C SER A 517 3.05 -23.12 -11.23
N VAL A 518 3.27 -24.36 -11.64
CA VAL A 518 2.59 -25.54 -11.11
C VAL A 518 3.63 -26.51 -10.56
N ASP A 519 3.40 -27.03 -9.37
CA ASP A 519 4.26 -28.07 -8.81
C ASP A 519 3.83 -29.48 -9.25
N GLN A 520 4.64 -30.48 -8.93
CA GLN A 520 4.37 -31.89 -9.22
C GLN A 520 3.04 -32.43 -8.67
N PHE A 521 2.42 -31.75 -7.70
CA PHE A 521 1.13 -32.12 -7.12
C PHE A 521 -0.05 -31.40 -7.80
N GLY A 522 0.21 -30.60 -8.83
CA GLY A 522 -0.80 -29.78 -9.50
C GLY A 522 -1.17 -28.50 -8.74
N SER A 523 -0.45 -28.16 -7.66
CA SER A 523 -0.72 -26.92 -6.92
C SER A 523 -0.21 -25.73 -7.72
N LYS A 524 -1.04 -24.71 -7.86
CA LYS A 524 -0.70 -23.49 -8.60
C LYS A 524 -0.14 -22.41 -7.68
N TRP A 525 0.92 -21.77 -8.15
CA TRP A 525 1.70 -20.78 -7.42
C TRP A 525 1.87 -19.51 -8.24
N VAL A 526 1.92 -18.37 -7.55
CA VAL A 526 2.14 -17.05 -8.14
C VAL A 526 3.24 -16.33 -7.38
N LYS A 527 4.15 -15.69 -8.11
CA LYS A 527 5.05 -14.67 -7.53
C LYS A 527 5.35 -13.57 -8.51
N ALA A 528 5.76 -12.42 -7.98
CA ALA A 528 6.27 -11.31 -8.75
C ALA A 528 7.69 -10.92 -8.33
N HIS A 529 8.46 -10.37 -9.28
CA HIS A 529 9.75 -9.76 -9.02
C HIS A 529 9.84 -8.43 -9.75
N LYS A 530 10.60 -7.47 -9.20
CA LYS A 530 11.08 -6.33 -9.99
C LYS A 530 12.00 -6.84 -11.09
N VAL A 531 11.85 -6.30 -12.30
CA VAL A 531 12.70 -6.67 -13.45
C VAL A 531 14.17 -6.34 -13.16
N SER A 532 14.43 -5.22 -12.48
CA SER A 532 15.76 -4.81 -12.02
C SER A 532 16.44 -5.80 -11.06
N ALA A 533 15.68 -6.64 -10.34
CA ALA A 533 16.22 -7.65 -9.45
C ALA A 533 16.79 -8.88 -10.20
N ILE A 534 16.49 -9.02 -11.50
CA ILE A 534 16.92 -10.16 -12.31
C ILE A 534 18.20 -9.79 -13.06
N SER A 535 19.25 -10.59 -12.86
CA SER A 535 20.57 -10.31 -13.43
C SER A 535 20.57 -10.33 -14.96
N VAL A 536 21.30 -9.37 -15.54
CA VAL A 536 21.41 -9.20 -17.00
C VAL A 536 22.63 -9.94 -17.52
N HIS A 537 22.44 -10.67 -18.60
CA HIS A 537 23.46 -11.39 -19.33
C HIS A 537 23.90 -10.65 -20.60
N THR A 538 25.08 -11.01 -21.10
CA THR A 538 25.68 -10.40 -22.29
C THR A 538 25.36 -11.14 -23.60
N THR A 539 24.77 -12.32 -23.53
CA THR A 539 24.50 -13.16 -24.71
C THR A 539 23.13 -13.82 -24.66
N LEU A 540 22.54 -14.10 -25.83
CA LEU A 540 21.15 -14.55 -25.97
C LEU A 540 20.92 -16.05 -25.72
N HIS A 541 21.94 -16.88 -25.96
CA HIS A 541 21.83 -18.35 -25.93
C HIS A 541 22.00 -19.00 -24.55
N LEU A 542 22.21 -18.20 -23.50
CA LEU A 542 22.33 -18.74 -22.15
C LEU A 542 20.99 -19.28 -21.67
N GLU A 543 21.05 -20.25 -20.75
CA GLU A 543 19.89 -20.77 -20.05
C GLU A 543 19.22 -19.68 -19.21
N GLY A 544 20.03 -18.81 -18.58
CA GLY A 544 19.57 -17.61 -17.87
C GLY A 544 19.45 -17.79 -16.36
N ASN A 545 18.70 -16.90 -15.73
CA ASN A 545 18.46 -16.90 -14.28
C ASN A 545 17.43 -17.97 -13.92
N VAL A 546 17.70 -18.78 -12.91
CA VAL A 546 16.71 -19.73 -12.37
C VAL A 546 15.67 -18.95 -11.58
N LEU A 547 14.46 -18.79 -12.12
CA LEU A 547 13.37 -18.09 -11.45
C LEU A 547 12.30 -19.04 -10.93
N ILE A 548 12.08 -20.18 -11.58
CA ILE A 548 11.38 -21.32 -10.98
C ILE A 548 12.39 -22.44 -10.89
N ASN A 549 12.75 -22.84 -9.67
CA ASN A 549 13.83 -23.78 -9.47
C ASN A 549 13.39 -25.21 -9.79
N PRO A 550 14.03 -25.90 -10.75
CA PRO A 550 13.69 -27.27 -11.09
C PRO A 550 13.76 -28.24 -9.90
N ARG A 551 14.59 -27.94 -8.88
CA ARG A 551 14.69 -28.75 -7.66
C ARG A 551 13.42 -28.75 -6.80
N LEU A 552 12.53 -27.77 -7.01
CA LEU A 552 11.23 -27.70 -6.35
C LEU A 552 10.16 -28.48 -7.11
N ASN A 553 10.54 -29.22 -8.17
CA ASN A 553 9.66 -29.99 -9.05
C ASN A 553 8.46 -29.17 -9.51
N ALA A 554 8.73 -27.95 -9.99
CA ALA A 554 7.74 -27.03 -10.51
C ALA A 554 8.14 -26.52 -11.89
N SER A 555 7.13 -26.24 -12.72
CA SER A 555 7.30 -25.71 -14.08
C SER A 555 6.58 -24.37 -14.24
N ILE A 556 7.14 -23.48 -15.04
CA ILE A 556 6.47 -22.21 -15.40
C ILE A 556 5.29 -22.52 -16.32
N GLU A 557 4.11 -22.01 -15.98
CA GLU A 557 2.96 -21.98 -16.88
C GLU A 557 2.90 -20.66 -17.65
N ARG A 558 3.22 -19.55 -16.99
CA ARG A 558 3.06 -18.21 -17.55
C ARG A 558 4.07 -17.24 -16.94
N ALA A 559 4.55 -16.30 -17.75
CA ALA A 559 5.33 -15.16 -17.30
C ALA A 559 4.85 -13.91 -18.03
N VAL A 560 4.47 -12.87 -17.29
CA VAL A 560 3.87 -11.64 -17.84
C VAL A 560 4.57 -10.40 -17.26
N PRO A 561 5.02 -9.45 -18.09
CA PRO A 561 5.48 -8.16 -17.59
C PRO A 561 4.29 -7.34 -17.10
N LEU A 562 4.47 -6.63 -16.01
CA LEU A 562 3.47 -5.75 -15.44
C LEU A 562 4.07 -4.36 -15.17
N PRO A 563 3.49 -3.29 -15.77
CA PRO A 563 3.97 -1.94 -15.54
C PRO A 563 4.05 -1.55 -14.06
N LEU A 564 5.09 -0.78 -13.69
CA LEU A 564 5.30 -0.31 -12.31
C LEU A 564 4.07 0.41 -11.72
N GLU A 565 3.24 1.06 -12.53
CA GLU A 565 2.03 1.76 -12.05
C GLU A 565 1.04 0.84 -11.34
N TYR A 566 1.08 -0.47 -11.62
CA TYR A 566 0.27 -1.47 -10.93
C TYR A 566 0.95 -2.12 -9.72
N TYR A 567 2.19 -1.73 -9.39
CA TYR A 567 2.98 -2.29 -8.29
C TYR A 567 2.20 -2.33 -6.98
N HIS A 568 1.50 -1.24 -6.66
CA HIS A 568 0.77 -1.09 -5.41
C HIS A 568 -0.35 -2.14 -5.24
N LEU A 569 -0.96 -2.61 -6.33
CA LEU A 569 -2.01 -3.65 -6.31
C LEU A 569 -1.46 -5.05 -6.02
N PHE A 570 -0.20 -5.31 -6.39
CA PHE A 570 0.40 -6.65 -6.33
C PHE A 570 1.64 -6.70 -5.45
N SER A 571 1.93 -5.64 -4.70
CA SER A 571 3.12 -5.53 -3.85
C SER A 571 3.24 -6.68 -2.85
N SER A 572 2.11 -7.23 -2.41
CA SER A 572 2.03 -8.41 -1.53
C SER A 572 2.51 -9.70 -2.19
N LEU A 573 2.48 -9.79 -3.53
CA LEU A 573 2.98 -10.92 -4.31
C LEU A 573 4.45 -10.74 -4.74
N VAL A 574 5.03 -9.56 -4.53
CA VAL A 574 6.41 -9.24 -4.93
C VAL A 574 7.38 -9.81 -3.89
N LEU A 575 8.20 -10.76 -4.32
CA LEU A 575 9.27 -11.30 -3.48
C LEU A 575 10.45 -10.33 -3.42
N LYS A 576 11.25 -10.43 -2.35
CA LYS A 576 12.49 -9.65 -2.20
C LYS A 576 13.49 -9.99 -3.31
N ASP A 577 14.39 -9.06 -3.62
CA ASP A 577 15.31 -9.16 -4.77
C ASP A 577 16.22 -10.40 -4.73
N HIS A 578 16.61 -10.86 -3.55
CA HIS A 578 17.43 -12.07 -3.38
C HIS A 578 16.62 -13.38 -3.38
N GLN A 579 15.29 -13.32 -3.33
CA GLN A 579 14.39 -14.49 -3.25
C GLN A 579 13.93 -14.99 -4.62
N THR A 580 14.79 -14.92 -5.63
CA THR A 580 14.44 -15.23 -7.03
C THR A 580 14.24 -16.71 -7.30
N SER A 581 15.03 -17.60 -6.69
CA SER A 581 15.01 -19.04 -7.00
C SER A 581 14.56 -19.95 -5.85
N GLY A 582 14.59 -19.47 -4.60
CA GLY A 582 14.32 -20.30 -3.42
C GLY A 582 12.84 -20.55 -3.11
N TYR A 583 11.94 -19.78 -3.73
CA TYR A 583 10.51 -19.78 -3.41
C TYR A 583 9.67 -19.82 -4.69
N LEU A 584 8.64 -20.69 -4.71
CA LEU A 584 7.65 -20.73 -5.80
C LEU A 584 6.65 -19.57 -5.73
N GLY A 585 6.48 -18.98 -4.55
CA GLY A 585 5.58 -17.86 -4.33
C GLY A 585 4.42 -18.22 -3.39
N PHE A 586 3.28 -17.63 -3.68
CA PHE A 586 2.03 -17.75 -2.94
C PHE A 586 1.10 -18.75 -3.62
N ARG A 587 0.43 -19.61 -2.86
CA ARG A 587 -0.52 -20.57 -3.43
C ARG A 587 -1.76 -19.84 -3.91
N ARG A 588 -2.24 -20.18 -5.10
CA ARG A 588 -3.51 -19.65 -5.67
C ARG A 588 -4.73 -19.93 -4.80
N THR A 589 -4.66 -20.95 -3.96
CA THR A 589 -5.72 -21.34 -3.02
C THR A 589 -5.71 -20.55 -1.71
N ASP A 590 -4.70 -19.71 -1.47
CA ASP A 590 -4.59 -18.92 -0.25
C ASP A 590 -5.66 -17.83 -0.22
N LYS A 591 -6.54 -17.89 0.79
CA LYS A 591 -7.68 -16.97 0.96
C LYS A 591 -7.23 -15.53 1.19
N ASN A 592 -6.05 -15.32 1.78
CA ASN A 592 -5.53 -13.98 2.06
C ASN A 592 -5.21 -13.19 0.78
N TYR A 593 -5.01 -13.88 -0.35
CA TYR A 593 -4.62 -13.26 -1.63
C TYR A 593 -5.66 -13.43 -2.74
N GLN A 594 -6.85 -13.99 -2.44
CA GLN A 594 -7.84 -14.32 -3.47
C GLN A 594 -8.24 -13.11 -4.32
N LYS A 595 -8.55 -11.96 -3.71
CA LYS A 595 -8.88 -10.73 -4.45
C LYS A 595 -7.69 -10.21 -5.26
N THR A 596 -6.48 -10.27 -4.72
CA THR A 596 -5.25 -9.91 -5.45
C THR A 596 -5.06 -10.80 -6.68
N PHE A 597 -5.31 -12.11 -6.58
CA PHE A 597 -5.27 -13.02 -7.72
C PHE A 597 -6.37 -12.72 -8.76
N ILE A 598 -7.58 -12.38 -8.33
CA ILE A 598 -8.68 -11.99 -9.23
C ILE A 598 -8.32 -10.70 -9.99
N ALA A 599 -7.82 -9.67 -9.27
CA ALA A 599 -7.38 -8.43 -9.87
C ALA A 599 -6.23 -8.65 -10.86
N LEU A 600 -5.29 -9.53 -10.52
CA LEU A 600 -4.17 -9.91 -11.38
C LEU A 600 -4.65 -10.59 -12.67
N GLU A 601 -5.59 -11.55 -12.59
CA GLU A 601 -6.13 -12.20 -13.79
C GLU A 601 -6.86 -11.21 -14.70
N LYS A 602 -7.72 -10.36 -14.14
CA LYS A 602 -8.41 -9.33 -14.92
C LYS A 602 -7.42 -8.39 -15.61
N LEU A 603 -6.35 -8.02 -14.91
CA LEU A 603 -5.31 -7.15 -15.45
C LEU A 603 -4.55 -7.83 -16.59
N ILE A 604 -4.14 -9.08 -16.40
CA ILE A 604 -3.47 -9.86 -17.44
C ILE A 604 -4.40 -10.04 -18.65
N GLU A 605 -5.69 -10.28 -18.44
CA GLU A 605 -6.67 -10.42 -19.53
C GLU A 605 -6.86 -9.12 -20.32
N ASN A 606 -6.97 -7.98 -19.63
CA ASN A 606 -7.01 -6.67 -20.28
C ASN A 606 -5.70 -6.36 -21.02
N TYR A 607 -4.56 -6.74 -20.46
CA TYR A 607 -3.25 -6.54 -21.08
C TYR A 607 -3.09 -7.36 -22.37
N LYS A 608 -3.60 -8.59 -22.41
CA LYS A 608 -3.62 -9.43 -23.62
C LYS A 608 -4.40 -8.78 -24.76
N LYS A 609 -5.53 -8.14 -24.46
CA LYS A 609 -6.37 -7.44 -25.46
C LYS A 609 -5.66 -6.21 -26.07
N LEU A 610 -4.85 -5.50 -25.28
CA LEU A 610 -4.17 -4.26 -25.69
C LEU A 610 -2.91 -4.49 -26.53
N TRP A 611 -2.17 -5.58 -26.32
CA TRP A 611 -0.83 -5.77 -26.93
C TRP A 611 -0.68 -6.98 -27.86
N LYS A 612 -1.76 -7.73 -28.16
CA LYS A 612 -1.73 -8.92 -29.03
C LYS A 612 -0.55 -9.87 -28.71
N ILE A 613 -0.40 -10.27 -27.44
CA ILE A 613 0.50 -11.37 -27.04
C ILE A 613 -0.16 -12.71 -27.31
#